data_AF-A0A9E2HI72-F1
#
_entry.id   AF-A0A9E2HI72-F1
#
_cell.length_a   1.000
_cell.length_b   1.000
_cell.length_c   1.000
_cell.angle_alpha   90.00
_cell.angle_beta   90.00
_cell.angle_gamma   90.00
#
_symmetry.space_group_name_H-M   'P 1'
#
loop_
_entity.id
_entity.type
_entity.pdbx_description
1 polymer ?
#
loop_
_entity_poly.entity_id
_entity_poly.type
_entity_poly.pdbx_seq_one_letter_code
_entity_poly.pdbx_strand_id
1 'polypeptide(L)'
;AVLNGLVVMSSIRQRLDDGMELSRSIIEGCMERVRPVIMTGLVPAIGFVPMALAHGTGAEVQKPLAMVVIGGLVTATLLTLLVLPAMSRLVLGLTEGRRAKPTDMPAIEPAPAE
;
A
#
# COMPACT_ATOMS: atom_id res chain seq x y z
N ALA A 1 -9.48 8.55 -2.06
CA ALA A 1 -8.17 8.17 -1.48
C ALA A 1 -8.22 8.00 0.04
N VAL A 2 -8.77 8.96 0.80
CA VAL A 2 -8.77 8.94 2.27
C VAL A 2 -9.49 7.72 2.88
N LEU A 3 -10.73 7.42 2.44
CA LEU A 3 -11.50 6.26 2.94
C LEU A 3 -10.75 4.93 2.74
N ASN A 4 -10.10 4.79 1.59
CA ASN A 4 -9.28 3.62 1.25
C ASN A 4 -8.07 3.47 2.20
N GLY A 5 -7.43 4.58 2.59
CA GLY A 5 -6.34 4.56 3.57
C GLY A 5 -6.84 4.24 4.99
N LEU A 6 -8.00 4.78 5.38
CA LEU A 6 -8.61 4.50 6.68
C LEU A 6 -8.98 3.02 6.85
N VAL A 7 -9.52 2.37 5.81
CA VAL A 7 -9.81 0.94 5.85
C VAL A 7 -8.54 0.11 6.08
N VAL A 8 -7.43 0.45 5.43
CA VAL A 8 -6.15 -0.25 5.64
C VAL A 8 -5.64 -0.06 7.07
N MET A 9 -5.69 1.17 7.59
CA MET A 9 -5.27 1.42 8.97
C MET A 9 -6.15 0.69 9.98
N SER A 10 -7.47 0.59 9.72
CA SER A 10 -8.38 -0.20 10.54
C SER A 10 -8.04 -1.69 10.48
N SER A 11 -7.80 -2.25 9.29
CA SER A 11 -7.39 -3.65 9.13
C SER A 11 -6.05 -3.95 9.80
N ILE A 12 -5.06 -3.05 9.68
CA ILE A 12 -3.76 -3.18 10.35
C ILE A 12 -3.95 -3.16 11.86
N ARG A 13 -4.78 -2.24 12.38
CA ARG A 13 -5.01 -2.14 13.82
C ARG A 13 -5.73 -3.37 14.37
N GLN A 14 -6.71 -3.89 13.65
CA GLN A 14 -7.41 -5.11 14.03
C GLN A 14 -6.46 -6.31 14.10
N ARG A 15 -5.59 -6.49 13.10
CA ARG A 15 -4.57 -7.56 13.10
C ARG A 15 -3.56 -7.44 14.24
N LEU A 16 -3.19 -6.20 14.61
CA LEU A 16 -2.35 -5.94 15.77
C LEU A 16 -3.05 -6.29 17.08
N ASP A 17 -4.34 -5.99 17.21
CA ASP A 17 -5.15 -6.35 18.37
C ASP A 17 -5.36 -7.89 18.47
N ASP A 18 -5.36 -8.58 17.33
CA ASP A 18 -5.35 -10.06 17.23
C ASP A 18 -3.97 -10.68 17.53
N GLY A 19 -2.96 -9.88 17.89
CA GLY A 19 -1.63 -10.33 18.28
C GLY A 19 -0.66 -10.64 17.13
N MET A 20 -1.00 -10.24 15.89
CA MET A 20 -0.13 -10.43 14.73
C MET A 20 1.07 -9.46 14.78
N GLU A 21 2.24 -9.93 14.35
CA GLU A 21 3.44 -9.10 14.22
C GLU A 21 3.17 -7.86 13.33
N LEU A 22 3.68 -6.69 13.73
CA LEU A 22 3.51 -5.43 13.01
C LEU A 22 3.95 -5.55 11.55
N SER A 23 5.14 -6.11 11.30
CA SER A 23 5.70 -6.26 9.96
C SER A 23 4.75 -7.02 9.05
N ARG A 24 4.16 -8.10 9.55
CA ARG A 24 3.23 -8.95 8.81
C ARG A 24 1.89 -8.25 8.57
N SER A 25 1.38 -7.55 9.58
CA SER A 25 0.14 -6.78 9.50
C SER A 25 0.22 -5.66 8.46
N ILE A 26 1.36 -4.95 8.39
CA ILE A 26 1.63 -3.92 7.37
C ILE A 26 1.67 -4.54 5.97
N ILE A 27 2.36 -5.67 5.79
CA ILE A 27 2.46 -6.35 4.48
C ILE A 27 1.07 -6.77 4.01
N GLU A 28 0.30 -7.47 4.85
CA GLU A 28 -1.06 -7.91 4.49
C GLU A 28 -1.98 -6.71 4.18
N GLY A 29 -1.93 -5.65 4.99
CA GLY A 29 -2.70 -4.42 4.74
C GLY A 29 -2.30 -3.69 3.45
N CYS A 30 -1.01 -3.73 3.08
CA CYS A 30 -0.54 -3.17 1.80
C CYS A 30 -0.96 -4.03 0.60
N MET A 31 -0.97 -5.36 0.73
CA MET A 31 -1.36 -6.28 -0.35
C MET A 31 -2.82 -6.09 -0.79
N GLU A 32 -3.70 -5.69 0.12
CA GLU A 32 -5.09 -5.32 -0.19
C GLU A 32 -5.21 -4.14 -1.17
N ARG A 33 -4.17 -3.29 -1.26
CA ARG A 33 -4.17 -2.09 -2.11
C ARG A 33 -3.51 -2.29 -3.46
N VAL A 34 -2.66 -3.32 -3.59
CA VAL A 34 -1.95 -3.61 -4.84
C VAL A 34 -2.93 -3.84 -5.99
N ARG A 35 -3.96 -4.69 -5.78
CA ARG A 35 -4.97 -4.99 -6.81
C ARG A 35 -5.76 -3.75 -7.27
N PRO A 36 -6.38 -2.96 -6.37
CA PRO A 36 -7.09 -1.73 -6.75
C PRO A 36 -6.19 -0.71 -7.48
N VAL A 37 -4.98 -0.45 -6.97
CA VAL A 37 -4.08 0.56 -7.52
C VAL A 37 -3.66 0.17 -8.94
N ILE A 38 -3.30 -1.09 -9.14
CA ILE A 38 -2.95 -1.61 -10.47
C ILE A 38 -4.13 -1.51 -11.43
N MET A 39 -5.35 -1.87 -11.01
CA MET A 39 -6.54 -1.73 -11.86
C MET A 39 -6.76 -0.28 -12.31
N THR A 40 -6.64 0.68 -11.39
CA THR A 40 -6.83 2.10 -11.70
C THR A 40 -5.73 2.70 -12.55
N GLY A 41 -4.54 2.11 -12.59
CA GLY A 41 -3.44 2.53 -13.46
C GLY A 41 -3.49 1.87 -14.83
N LEU A 42 -3.76 0.56 -14.89
CA LEU A 42 -3.72 -0.22 -16.14
C LEU A 42 -4.90 0.08 -17.06
N VAL A 43 -6.13 0.17 -16.53
CA VAL A 43 -7.33 0.36 -17.36
C VAL A 43 -7.26 1.65 -18.18
N PRO A 44 -6.93 2.83 -17.58
CA PRO A 44 -6.77 4.05 -18.37
C PRO A 44 -5.57 3.98 -19.31
N ALA A 45 -4.44 3.40 -18.89
CA ALA A 45 -3.26 3.28 -19.73
C ALA A 45 -3.56 2.52 -21.03
N ILE A 46 -4.30 1.40 -20.96
CA ILE A 46 -4.77 0.65 -22.14
C ILE A 46 -5.66 1.51 -23.04
N GLY A 47 -6.56 2.31 -22.44
CA GLY A 47 -7.43 3.23 -23.19
C GLY A 47 -6.68 4.32 -23.96
N PHE A 48 -5.50 4.72 -23.49
CA PHE A 48 -4.65 5.74 -24.15
C PHE A 48 -3.69 5.17 -25.21
N VAL A 49 -3.49 3.85 -25.28
CA VAL A 49 -2.62 3.19 -26.29
C VAL A 49 -3.00 3.56 -27.73
N PRO A 50 -4.26 3.44 -28.20
CA PRO A 50 -4.60 3.78 -29.58
C PRO A 50 -4.37 5.27 -29.91
N MET A 51 -4.57 6.15 -28.92
CA MET A 51 -4.31 7.59 -29.05
C MET A 51 -2.80 7.88 -29.16
N ALA A 52 -1.98 7.13 -28.42
CA ALA A 52 -0.52 7.21 -28.48
C ALA A 52 0.07 6.65 -29.79
N LEU A 53 -0.68 5.83 -30.54
CA LEU A 53 -0.25 5.24 -31.81
C LEU A 53 -0.94 5.87 -33.04
N ALA A 54 -1.81 6.85 -32.87
CA ALA A 54 -2.50 7.51 -33.96
C ALA A 54 -1.52 8.32 -34.84
N HIS A 55 -1.77 8.33 -36.16
CA HIS A 55 -0.96 9.02 -37.18
C HIS A 55 -1.80 9.93 -38.12
N GLY A 56 -2.99 10.36 -37.68
CA GLY A 56 -3.87 11.25 -38.46
C GLY A 56 -3.77 12.73 -38.09
N THR A 57 -4.53 13.59 -38.78
CA THR A 57 -4.64 15.03 -38.46
C THR A 57 -5.05 15.23 -36.99
N GLY A 58 -4.27 16.00 -36.23
CA GLY A 58 -4.44 16.19 -34.78
C GLY A 58 -3.60 15.26 -33.89
N ALA A 59 -2.92 14.26 -34.47
CA ALA A 59 -2.00 13.38 -33.73
C ALA A 59 -0.81 14.14 -33.12
N GLU A 60 -0.38 15.24 -33.72
CA GLU A 60 0.73 16.08 -33.22
C GLU A 60 0.48 16.61 -31.80
N VAL A 61 -0.78 16.75 -31.38
CA VAL A 61 -1.17 17.26 -30.05
C VAL A 61 -1.68 16.14 -29.14
N GLN A 62 -2.40 15.16 -29.70
CA GLN A 62 -3.00 14.06 -28.92
C GLN A 62 -1.96 13.04 -28.43
N LYS A 63 -0.94 12.76 -29.26
CA LYS A 63 0.11 11.79 -28.97
C LYS A 63 0.98 12.20 -27.76
N PRO A 64 1.51 13.45 -27.68
CA PRO A 64 2.26 13.87 -26.50
C PRO A 64 1.39 13.92 -25.24
N LEU A 65 0.12 14.33 -25.34
CA LEU A 65 -0.80 14.34 -24.19
C LEU A 65 -1.04 12.92 -23.66
N ALA A 66 -1.34 11.96 -24.54
CA ALA A 66 -1.54 10.56 -24.16
C ALA A 66 -0.29 9.97 -23.49
N MET A 67 0.91 10.26 -24.02
CA MET A 67 2.17 9.80 -23.44
C MET A 67 2.42 10.37 -22.03
N VAL A 68 2.12 11.67 -21.80
CA VAL A 68 2.23 12.29 -20.48
C VAL A 68 1.26 11.66 -19.48
N VAL A 69 0.02 11.37 -19.89
CA VAL A 69 -0.97 10.73 -19.03
C VAL A 69 -0.54 9.30 -18.66
N ILE A 70 -0.08 8.50 -19.63
CA ILE A 70 0.43 7.14 -19.37
C ILE A 70 1.62 7.19 -18.42
N GLY A 71 2.59 8.09 -18.68
CA GLY A 71 3.74 8.28 -17.79
C GLY A 71 3.31 8.67 -16.37
N GLY A 72 2.39 9.63 -16.26
CA GLY A 72 1.84 10.08 -14.98
C GLY A 72 1.13 8.95 -14.21
N LEU A 73 0.37 8.09 -14.89
CA LEU A 73 -0.30 6.93 -14.28
C LEU A 73 0.70 5.90 -13.78
N VAL A 74 1.75 5.60 -14.55
CA VAL A 74 2.81 4.66 -14.14
C VAL A 74 3.56 5.21 -12.94
N THR A 75 4.01 6.46 -13.00
CA THR A 75 4.71 7.12 -11.89
C THR A 75 3.81 7.19 -10.65
N ALA A 76 2.55 7.60 -10.77
CA ALA A 76 1.62 7.65 -9.64
C ALA A 76 1.33 6.28 -9.04
N THR A 77 1.26 5.23 -9.87
CA THR A 77 1.08 3.84 -9.42
C THR A 77 2.27 3.37 -8.60
N LEU A 78 3.49 3.56 -9.13
CA LEU A 78 4.73 3.22 -8.43
C LEU A 78 4.86 4.01 -7.13
N LEU A 79 4.59 5.31 -7.18
CA LEU A 79 4.68 6.20 -6.03
C LEU A 79 3.65 5.80 -4.96
N THR A 80 2.43 5.41 -5.35
CA THR A 80 1.42 4.91 -4.40
C THR A 80 1.83 3.59 -3.76
N LEU A 81 2.34 2.64 -4.55
CA LEU A 81 2.81 1.35 -4.05
C LEU A 81 4.03 1.44 -3.15
N LEU A 82 4.89 2.45 -3.34
CA LEU A 82 6.06 2.70 -2.50
C LEU A 82 5.73 3.56 -1.27
N VAL A 83 4.86 4.56 -1.42
CA VAL A 83 4.50 5.48 -0.33
C VAL A 83 3.65 4.79 0.74
N LEU A 84 2.71 3.91 0.39
CA LEU A 84 1.91 3.18 1.38
C LEU A 84 2.75 2.37 2.40
N PRO A 85 3.68 1.49 1.99
CA PRO A 85 4.50 0.72 2.91
C PRO A 85 5.50 1.61 3.65
N ALA A 86 6.05 2.64 3.00
CA ALA A 86 6.96 3.58 3.66
C ALA A 86 6.25 4.39 4.77
N MET A 87 5.05 4.91 4.48
CA MET A 87 4.25 5.67 5.44
C MET A 87 3.74 4.81 6.58
N SER A 88 3.24 3.61 6.31
CA SER A 88 2.80 2.69 7.37
C SER A 88 3.95 2.30 8.29
N ARG A 89 5.15 1.97 7.75
CA ARG A 89 6.34 1.74 8.57
C ARG A 89 6.78 2.95 9.36
N LEU A 90 6.75 4.15 8.79
CA LEU A 90 7.15 5.37 9.51
C LEU A 90 6.18 5.68 10.67
N VAL A 91 4.87 5.67 10.40
CA VAL A 91 3.85 6.00 11.40
C VAL A 91 3.79 4.96 12.52
N LEU A 92 3.84 3.67 12.17
CA LEU A 92 3.75 2.60 13.16
C LEU A 92 5.08 2.34 13.87
N GLY A 93 6.22 2.47 13.18
CA GLY A 93 7.54 2.39 13.79
C GLY A 93 7.80 3.48 14.83
N LEU A 94 7.30 4.70 14.62
CA LEU A 94 7.31 5.76 15.63
C LEU A 94 6.42 5.46 16.84
N THR A 95 5.38 4.64 16.66
CA THR A 95 4.47 4.22 17.72
C THR A 95 5.04 3.03 18.51
N GLU A 96 5.79 2.14 17.85
CA GLU A 96 6.38 0.94 18.44
C GLU A 96 7.60 1.23 19.35
N GLY A 97 8.31 2.33 19.09
CA GLY A 97 9.30 2.89 20.04
C GLY A 97 8.72 3.25 21.42
N ARG A 98 7.38 3.32 21.55
CA ARG A 98 6.67 3.52 22.82
C ARG A 98 6.00 2.25 23.38
N ARG A 99 6.01 1.12 22.66
CA ARG A 99 5.32 -0.13 23.03
C ARG A 99 6.24 -1.33 23.25
N ALA A 100 7.56 -1.13 23.23
CA ALA A 100 8.51 -2.16 23.68
C ALA A 100 8.33 -2.41 25.20
N LYS A 101 8.06 -3.68 25.53
CA LYS A 101 7.60 -4.30 26.81
C LYS A 101 6.10 -4.15 27.09
N PRO A 102 5.33 -5.25 27.29
CA PRO A 102 5.69 -6.44 28.07
C PRO A 102 5.19 -7.78 27.49
N THR A 103 6.05 -8.59 26.87
CA THR A 103 5.73 -10.01 26.56
C THR A 103 6.85 -10.98 26.90
N ASP A 104 7.98 -10.51 27.46
CA ASP A 104 8.95 -11.36 28.17
C ASP A 104 8.55 -11.50 29.65
N MET A 105 7.35 -12.03 29.90
CA MET A 105 7.16 -12.74 31.17
C MET A 105 7.41 -14.22 30.89
N PRO A 106 8.52 -14.80 31.37
CA PRO A 106 8.70 -16.23 31.30
C PRO A 106 7.50 -16.88 31.98
N ALA A 107 6.90 -17.86 31.30
CA ALA A 107 5.87 -18.71 31.86
C ALA A 107 6.37 -19.18 33.23
N ILE A 108 5.67 -18.79 34.30
CA ILE A 108 5.92 -19.35 35.62
C ILE A 108 5.50 -20.82 35.50
N GLU A 109 6.47 -21.71 35.30
CA GLU A 109 6.25 -23.15 35.50
C GLU A 109 5.71 -23.33 36.92
N PRO A 110 4.53 -23.94 37.10
CA PRO A 110 4.06 -24.27 38.44
C PRO A 110 5.06 -25.26 39.04
N ALA A 111 5.63 -24.86 40.18
CA ALA A 111 6.59 -25.66 40.94
C ALA A 111 6.03 -27.08 41.20
N PRO A 112 6.87 -28.13 41.16
CA PRO A 112 6.43 -29.47 41.46
C PRO A 112 5.95 -29.53 42.91
N ALA A 113 4.71 -29.98 43.09
CA ALA A 113 4.17 -30.30 44.41
C ALA A 113 4.83 -31.61 44.90
N GLU A 114 5.72 -31.49 45.88
CA GLU A 114 6.06 -32.57 46.80
C GLU A 114 5.05 -32.64 47.96
#